data_AF-A0A7C1PYQ3-F1
#
_entry.id   AF-A0A7C1PYQ3-F1
#
_cell.length_a   1.000
_cell.length_b   1.000
_cell.length_c   1.000
_cell.angle_alpha   90.00
_cell.angle_beta   90.00
_cell.angle_gamma   90.00
#
_symmetry.space_group_name_H-M   'P 1'
#
loop_
_entity.id
_entity.type
_entity.pdbx_description
1 polymer ?
#
loop_
_entity_poly.entity_id
_entity_poly.type
_entity_poly.pdbx_seq_one_letter_code
_entity_poly.pdbx_strand_id
1 'polypeptide(L)'
;MRRQKISNKQLRFAQEYMIDQNATQAALRAGYAKISANVSGHNCINNYNVIKVLERLQSKAAAKTAYTQEVGLTKLLNAYNVAERLRQPSAMVSAIIGANRMHGYDKDANIGEKTIIVIAPRRKVIDSKEISNE
;
A
#
# COMPACT_ATOMS: atom_id res chain seq x y z
N MET A 1 -27.48 10.08 -6.54
CA MET A 1 -26.62 9.29 -7.45
C MET A 1 -27.24 7.91 -7.67
N ARG A 2 -27.48 7.50 -8.93
CA ARG A 2 -27.95 6.13 -9.24
C ARG A 2 -26.83 5.14 -8.91
N ARG A 3 -27.07 4.28 -7.92
CA ARG A 3 -26.17 3.19 -7.53
C ARG A 3 -26.21 2.14 -8.64
N GLN A 4 -25.35 2.30 -9.65
CA GLN A 4 -25.27 1.35 -10.77
C GLN A 4 -24.86 -0.03 -10.24
N LYS A 5 -25.61 -1.06 -10.64
CA LYS A 5 -25.31 -2.45 -10.30
C LYS A 5 -24.02 -2.86 -11.02
N ILE A 6 -23.14 -3.60 -10.35
CA ILE A 6 -21.86 -4.03 -10.92
C ILE A 6 -22.10 -4.93 -12.15
N SER A 7 -21.34 -4.68 -13.23
CA SER A 7 -21.38 -5.50 -14.44
C SER A 7 -20.51 -6.75 -14.31
N ASN A 8 -20.82 -7.82 -15.04
CA ASN A 8 -20.00 -9.03 -15.11
C ASN A 8 -18.55 -8.74 -15.51
N LYS A 9 -18.31 -7.78 -16.42
CA LYS A 9 -16.95 -7.38 -16.81
C LYS A 9 -16.18 -6.71 -15.67
N GLN A 10 -16.86 -5.87 -14.89
CA GLN A 10 -16.27 -5.20 -13.72
C GLN A 10 -15.96 -6.19 -12.59
N LEU A 11 -16.81 -7.21 -12.41
CA LEU A 11 -16.57 -8.27 -11.44
C LEU A 11 -15.35 -9.11 -11.84
N ARG A 12 -15.23 -9.46 -13.12
CA ARG A 12 -14.07 -10.19 -13.65
C ARG A 12 -12.79 -9.36 -13.58
N PHE A 13 -12.88 -8.05 -13.86
CA PHE A 13 -11.78 -7.11 -13.64
C PHE A 13 -11.29 -7.15 -12.19
N ALA A 14 -12.18 -7.10 -11.20
CA ALA A 14 -11.81 -7.13 -9.79
C ALA A 14 -11.07 -8.43 -9.41
N GLN A 15 -11.49 -9.57 -9.98
CA GLN A 15 -10.83 -10.86 -9.77
C GLN A 15 -9.42 -10.89 -10.35
N GLU A 16 -9.25 -10.42 -11.59
CA GLU A 16 -7.95 -10.39 -12.27
C GLU A 16 -6.98 -9.39 -11.62
N TYR A 17 -7.49 -8.23 -11.22
CA TYR A 17 -6.70 -7.20 -10.56
C TYR A 17 -6.13 -7.65 -9.21
N MET A 18 -6.83 -8.55 -8.51
CA MET A 18 -6.38 -9.14 -7.25
C MET A 18 -5.10 -9.99 -7.40
N ILE A 19 -4.79 -10.45 -8.61
CA ILE A 19 -3.66 -11.35 -8.87
C ILE A 19 -2.35 -10.57 -8.95
N ASP A 20 -2.30 -9.49 -9.73
CA ASP A 20 -1.07 -8.78 -10.08
C ASP A 20 -1.11 -7.26 -9.83
N GLN A 21 -2.24 -6.73 -9.36
CA GLN A 21 -2.48 -5.29 -9.16
C GLN A 21 -2.19 -4.43 -10.41
N ASN A 22 -2.28 -5.02 -11.60
CA ASN A 22 -2.05 -4.33 -12.87
C ASN A 22 -3.38 -3.99 -13.55
N ALA A 23 -3.76 -2.70 -13.51
CA ALA A 23 -5.04 -2.22 -14.03
C ALA A 23 -5.25 -2.54 -15.51
N THR A 24 -4.24 -2.30 -16.34
CA THR A 24 -4.34 -2.48 -17.80
C THR A 24 -4.44 -3.95 -18.15
N GLN A 25 -3.62 -4.79 -17.52
CA GLN A 25 -3.64 -6.24 -17.77
C GLN A 25 -4.92 -6.90 -17.24
N ALA A 26 -5.39 -6.50 -16.06
CA ALA A 26 -6.66 -6.96 -15.52
C ALA A 26 -7.84 -6.60 -16.44
N ALA A 27 -7.84 -5.40 -17.02
CA ALA A 27 -8.85 -4.99 -18.01
C ALA A 27 -8.80 -5.85 -19.28
N LEU A 28 -7.61 -6.15 -19.80
CA LEU A 28 -7.46 -7.04 -20.97
C LEU A 28 -8.03 -8.44 -20.68
N ARG A 29 -7.67 -9.05 -19.54
CA ARG A 29 -8.15 -10.38 -19.14
C ARG A 29 -9.65 -10.40 -18.83
N ALA A 30 -10.20 -9.28 -18.34
CA ALA A 30 -11.63 -9.11 -18.13
C ALA A 30 -12.44 -8.92 -19.43
N GLY A 31 -11.79 -8.85 -20.60
CA GLY A 31 -12.44 -8.73 -21.89
C GLY A 31 -12.82 -7.29 -22.28
N TYR A 32 -12.04 -6.31 -21.82
CA TYR A 32 -12.08 -4.94 -22.36
C TYR A 32 -11.26 -4.85 -23.65
N ALA A 33 -11.63 -3.92 -24.53
CA ALA A 33 -10.93 -3.72 -25.79
C ALA A 33 -9.49 -3.27 -25.56
N LYS A 34 -8.54 -3.80 -26.34
CA LYS A 34 -7.11 -3.56 -26.14
C LYS A 34 -6.74 -2.07 -26.18
N ILE A 35 -7.36 -1.33 -27.11
CA ILE A 35 -7.13 0.10 -27.33
C ILE A 35 -7.56 0.93 -26.12
N SER A 36 -8.62 0.53 -25.42
CA SER A 36 -9.18 1.27 -24.27
C SER A 36 -8.93 0.61 -22.92
N ALA A 37 -8.11 -0.45 -22.86
CA ALA A 37 -7.89 -1.22 -21.63
C ALA A 37 -7.25 -0.38 -20.51
N ASN A 38 -6.33 0.52 -20.86
CA ASN A 38 -5.69 1.42 -19.89
C ASN A 38 -6.72 2.36 -19.22
N VAL A 39 -7.51 3.07 -20.04
CA VAL A 39 -8.57 3.97 -19.57
C VAL A 39 -9.66 3.20 -18.81
N SER A 40 -10.08 2.05 -19.34
CA SER A 40 -11.10 1.21 -18.71
C SER A 40 -10.63 0.68 -17.35
N GLY A 41 -9.37 0.26 -17.24
CA GLY A 41 -8.76 -0.20 -16.00
C GLY A 41 -8.73 0.91 -14.95
N HIS A 42 -8.24 2.10 -15.32
CA HIS A 42 -8.26 3.27 -14.43
C HIS A 42 -9.67 3.64 -13.96
N ASN A 43 -10.65 3.64 -14.87
CA ASN A 43 -12.04 3.92 -14.52
C ASN A 43 -12.64 2.84 -13.60
N CYS A 44 -12.25 1.57 -13.77
CA CYS A 44 -12.71 0.48 -12.91
C CYS A 44 -12.15 0.61 -11.49
N ILE A 45 -10.88 0.98 -11.33
CA ILE A 45 -10.28 1.17 -9.99
C ILE A 45 -10.96 2.31 -9.23
N ASN A 46 -11.35 3.38 -9.92
CA ASN A 46 -12.05 4.51 -9.31
C ASN A 46 -13.56 4.26 -9.12
N ASN A 47 -14.09 3.13 -9.58
CA ASN A 47 -15.51 2.83 -9.47
C ASN A 47 -15.84 2.27 -8.08
N TYR A 48 -16.71 2.96 -7.33
CA TYR A 48 -17.15 2.56 -6.00
C TYR A 48 -17.62 1.10 -5.90
N ASN A 49 -18.33 0.58 -6.91
CA ASN A 49 -18.83 -0.80 -6.87
C ASN A 49 -17.70 -1.83 -7.04
N VAL A 50 -16.68 -1.50 -7.84
CA VAL A 50 -15.50 -2.35 -8.03
C VAL A 50 -14.66 -2.36 -6.76
N ILE A 51 -14.44 -1.19 -6.15
CA ILE A 51 -13.75 -1.04 -4.86
C ILE A 51 -14.41 -1.94 -3.79
N LYS A 52 -15.73 -1.89 -3.67
CA LYS A 52 -16.47 -2.71 -2.71
C LYS A 52 -16.30 -4.22 -2.95
N VAL A 53 -16.17 -4.65 -4.21
CA VAL A 53 -15.89 -6.05 -4.54
C VAL A 53 -14.46 -6.42 -4.21
N LEU A 54 -13.49 -5.55 -4.48
CA LEU A 54 -12.09 -5.74 -4.12
C LEU A 54 -11.92 -5.88 -2.60
N GLU A 55 -12.54 -5.02 -1.81
CA GLU A 55 -12.54 -5.13 -0.35
C GLU A 55 -13.07 -6.50 0.11
N ARG A 56 -14.21 -6.93 -0.45
CA ARG A 56 -14.78 -8.26 -0.13
C ARG A 56 -13.85 -9.40 -0.54
N LEU A 57 -13.18 -9.30 -1.69
CA LEU A 57 -12.21 -10.31 -2.14
C LEU A 57 -10.99 -10.34 -1.22
N GLN A 58 -10.49 -9.18 -0.79
CA GLN A 58 -9.40 -9.06 0.19
C GLN A 58 -9.78 -9.65 1.54
N SER A 59 -10.96 -9.33 2.08
CA SER A 59 -11.42 -9.93 3.34
C SER A 59 -11.55 -11.45 3.23
N LYS A 60 -12.07 -11.97 2.10
CA LYS A 60 -12.16 -13.43 1.86
C LYS A 60 -10.80 -14.09 1.75
N ALA A 61 -9.85 -13.46 1.05
CA ALA A 61 -8.49 -13.96 0.93
C ALA A 61 -7.79 -13.98 2.29
N ALA A 62 -7.91 -12.90 3.07
CA ALA A 62 -7.38 -12.82 4.43
C ALA A 62 -7.98 -13.91 5.34
N ALA A 63 -9.31 -14.12 5.27
CA ALA A 63 -9.99 -15.17 6.01
C ALA A 63 -9.52 -16.58 5.60
N LYS A 64 -9.28 -16.83 4.30
CA LYS A 64 -8.81 -18.13 3.81
C LYS A 64 -7.38 -18.43 4.24
N THR A 65 -6.51 -17.43 4.26
CA THR A 65 -5.09 -17.60 4.64
C THR A 65 -4.89 -17.60 6.16
N ALA A 66 -5.91 -17.20 6.95
CA ALA A 66 -5.85 -17.02 8.40
C ALA A 66 -4.66 -16.15 8.87
N TYR A 67 -4.07 -15.38 7.96
CA TYR A 67 -2.88 -14.59 8.21
C TYR A 67 -3.32 -13.17 8.52
N THR A 68 -3.54 -12.92 9.81
CA THR A 68 -3.89 -11.60 10.34
C THR A 68 -2.64 -10.81 10.72
N GLN A 69 -2.80 -9.52 10.99
CA GLN A 69 -1.70 -8.69 11.53
C GLN A 69 -1.17 -9.28 12.85
N GLU A 70 -2.06 -9.81 13.70
CA GLU A 70 -1.73 -10.50 14.95
C GLU A 70 -0.82 -11.72 14.70
N VAL A 71 -1.18 -12.57 13.73
CA VAL A 71 -0.36 -13.73 13.34
C VAL A 71 1.02 -13.29 12.85
N GLY A 72 1.09 -12.21 12.07
CA GLY A 72 2.36 -11.62 11.63
C GLY A 72 3.22 -11.15 12.82
N LEU A 73 2.62 -10.47 13.79
CA LEU A 73 3.29 -9.99 14.99
C LEU A 73 3.80 -11.16 15.87
N THR A 74 2.97 -12.18 16.09
CA THR A 74 3.37 -13.38 16.82
C THR A 74 4.58 -14.05 16.17
N LYS A 75 4.61 -14.13 14.83
CA LYS A 75 5.76 -14.68 14.10
C LYS A 75 7.02 -13.84 14.27
N LEU A 76 6.91 -12.51 14.23
CA LEU A 76 8.05 -11.61 14.45
C LEU A 76 8.59 -11.71 15.88
N LEU A 77 7.71 -11.79 16.88
CA LEU A 77 8.12 -11.99 18.28
C LEU A 77 8.81 -13.35 18.47
N ASN A 78 8.30 -14.41 17.85
CA ASN A 78 8.97 -15.71 17.88
C ASN A 78 10.35 -15.67 17.21
N ALA A 79 10.48 -14.97 16.07
CA ALA A 79 11.77 -14.77 15.41
C ALA A 79 12.74 -13.98 16.29
N TYR A 80 12.26 -12.95 16.98
CA TYR A 80 13.05 -12.20 17.97
C TYR A 80 13.56 -13.11 19.08
N ASN A 81 12.69 -13.91 19.70
CA ASN A 81 13.05 -14.82 20.78
C ASN A 81 14.10 -15.88 20.34
N VAL A 82 13.99 -16.38 19.10
CA VAL A 82 14.99 -17.30 18.54
C VAL A 82 16.32 -16.57 18.31
N ALA A 83 16.28 -15.35 17.76
CA ALA A 83 17.48 -14.55 17.52
C ALA A 83 18.18 -14.15 18.82
N GLU A 84 17.43 -13.86 19.89
CA GLU A 84 17.95 -13.58 21.23
C GLU A 84 18.73 -14.77 21.80
N ARG A 85 18.15 -15.98 21.73
CA ARG A 85 18.82 -17.23 22.16
C ARG A 85 20.11 -17.48 21.39
N LEU A 86 20.13 -17.16 20.09
CA LEU A 86 21.29 -17.31 19.22
C LEU A 86 22.28 -16.12 19.31
N ARG A 87 21.98 -15.11 20.13
CA ARG A 87 22.75 -13.85 20.26
C ARG A 87 23.00 -13.17 18.91
N GLN A 88 21.96 -13.09 18.07
CA GLN A 88 22.03 -12.43 16.76
C GLN A 88 21.35 -11.05 16.80
N PRO A 89 22.08 -9.97 17.13
CA PRO A 89 21.49 -8.64 17.30
C PRO A 89 20.91 -8.05 16.02
N SER A 90 21.50 -8.33 14.86
CA SER A 90 20.99 -7.85 13.56
C SER A 90 19.62 -8.45 13.22
N ALA A 91 19.40 -9.73 13.52
CA ALA A 91 18.12 -10.40 13.33
C ALA A 91 17.05 -9.90 14.32
N MET A 92 17.44 -9.63 15.57
CA MET A 92 16.56 -9.02 16.58
C MET A 92 16.07 -7.63 16.14
N VAL A 93 16.97 -6.76 15.69
CA VAL A 93 16.62 -5.43 15.17
C VAL A 93 15.68 -5.54 13.97
N SER A 94 15.93 -6.50 13.08
CA SER A 94 15.08 -6.74 11.91
C SER A 94 13.65 -7.15 12.30
N ALA A 95 13.50 -8.00 13.31
CA ALA A 95 12.20 -8.39 13.83
C ALA A 95 11.44 -7.21 14.47
N ILE A 96 12.14 -6.37 15.24
CA ILE A 96 11.58 -5.14 15.85
C ILE A 96 11.14 -4.15 14.76
N ILE A 97 11.96 -3.90 13.75
CA ILE A 97 11.60 -3.03 12.62
C ILE A 97 10.36 -3.57 11.91
N GLY A 98 10.30 -4.88 11.66
CA GLY A 98 9.11 -5.52 11.08
C GLY A 98 7.85 -5.26 11.92
N ALA A 99 7.94 -5.36 13.24
CA ALA A 99 6.81 -5.11 14.14
C ALA A 99 6.39 -3.64 14.15
N ASN A 100 7.37 -2.71 14.18
CA ASN A 100 7.11 -1.27 14.14
C ASN A 100 6.45 -0.83 12.83
N ARG A 101 6.86 -1.41 11.69
CA ARG A 101 6.23 -1.18 10.38
C ARG A 101 4.78 -1.67 10.35
N MET A 102 4.49 -2.83 10.94
CA MET A 102 3.13 -3.36 11.03
C MET A 102 2.19 -2.46 11.84
N HIS A 103 2.71 -1.78 12.87
CA HIS A 103 1.97 -0.81 13.67
C HIS A 103 2.00 0.62 13.13
N GLY A 104 2.68 0.87 12.01
CA GLY A 104 2.79 2.22 11.43
C GLY A 104 3.68 3.18 12.23
N TYR A 105 4.51 2.68 13.16
CA TYR A 105 5.50 3.50 13.87
C TYR A 105 6.73 3.82 13.01
N ASP A 106 6.87 3.18 11.86
CA ASP A 106 7.92 3.45 10.88
C ASP A 106 7.32 4.19 9.67
N LYS A 107 7.61 5.49 9.60
CA LYS A 107 7.15 6.45 8.58
C LYS A 107 7.68 6.17 7.17
N ASP A 108 8.71 5.32 7.03
CA ASP A 108 9.30 4.95 5.73
C ASP A 108 8.72 3.63 5.19
N ALA A 109 7.84 2.96 5.95
CA ALA A 109 6.96 1.94 5.40
C ALA A 109 5.91 2.65 4.54
N ASN A 110 6.10 2.58 3.23
CA ASN A 110 5.34 3.20 2.14
C ASN A 110 3.81 2.90 2.17
N ILE A 111 3.13 3.26 3.25
CA ILE A 111 1.69 3.11 3.49
C ILE A 111 1.05 4.45 3.11
N GLY A 112 0.98 4.73 1.82
CA GLY A 112 -0.10 5.50 1.15
C GLY A 112 -0.49 6.92 1.58
N GLU A 113 -0.06 7.47 2.73
CA GLU A 113 -0.34 8.86 3.08
C GLU A 113 0.64 9.77 2.32
N LYS A 114 0.14 10.36 1.23
CA LYS A 114 0.84 11.44 0.53
C LYS A 114 1.04 12.61 1.49
N THR A 115 2.26 12.76 1.99
CA THR A 115 2.73 14.01 2.57
C THR A 115 2.58 15.12 1.53
N ILE A 116 1.65 16.06 1.74
CA ILE A 116 1.70 17.36 1.08
C ILE A 116 2.92 18.07 1.66
N ILE A 117 4.02 18.06 0.93
CA ILE A 117 5.18 18.88 1.29
C ILE A 117 4.78 20.33 0.99
N VAL A 118 4.32 21.06 2.01
CA VAL A 118 4.35 22.52 1.96
C VAL A 118 5.82 22.89 2.07
N ILE A 119 6.49 23.01 0.92
CA ILE A 119 7.84 23.55 0.84
C ILE A 119 7.74 25.02 1.25
N ALA A 120 7.95 25.31 2.53
CA ALA A 120 8.28 26.67 2.93
C ALA A 120 9.53 27.07 2.13
N PRO A 121 9.55 28.24 1.47
CA PRO A 121 10.70 28.65 0.67
C PRO A 121 11.96 28.64 1.56
N ARG A 122 13.06 28.07 1.05
CA ARG A 122 14.35 28.08 1.75
C ARG A 122 14.65 29.52 2.15
N ARG A 123 14.76 29.80 3.46
CA ARG A 123 15.34 31.06 3.92
C ARG A 123 16.73 31.16 3.31
N LYS A 124 16.98 32.22 2.54
CA LYS A 124 18.34 32.53 2.08
C LYS A 124 19.22 32.62 3.33
N VAL A 125 20.27 31.82 3.37
CA VAL A 125 21.35 32.01 4.34
C VAL A 125 22.09 33.25 3.85
N ILE A 126 21.93 34.35 4.57
CA ILE A 126 22.69 35.58 4.30
C ILE A 126 24.07 35.33 4.90
N ASP A 127 25.11 35.47 4.09
CA ASP A 127 26.47 35.28 4.55
C ASP A 127 26.85 36.43 5.50
N SER A 128 27.50 36.11 6.63
CA SER A 128 27.76 37.06 7.74
C SER A 128 28.57 38.32 7.35
N LYS A 129 29.09 38.38 6.12
CA LYS A 129 29.79 39.55 5.56
C LYS A 129 28.87 40.65 5.01
N GLU A 130 27.57 40.40 4.84
CA GLU A 130 26.60 41.41 4.38
C GLU A 130 25.95 42.21 5.53
N ILE A 131 26.35 42.00 6.79
CA ILE A 131 25.76 42.68 7.96
C ILE A 131 26.57 43.91 8.40
N SER A 132 27.70 44.21 7.74
CA SER A 132 28.50 45.42 8.03
C SER A 132 28.49 46.38 6.83
N ASN A 133 27.46 47.22 6.75
CA ASN A 133 27.52 48.60 6.24
C ASN A 133 26.13 49.23 6.39
N GLU A 134 25.81 49.66 7.62
CA GLU A 134 24.98 50.82 7.93
C GLU A 134 25.35 51.33 9.32
#